data_AF-A0A3N2CU85-F1
#
_entry.id   AF-A0A3N2CU85-F1
#
_cell.length_a   1.000
_cell.length_b   1.000
_cell.length_c   1.000
_cell.angle_alpha   90.00
_cell.angle_beta   90.00
_cell.angle_gamma   90.00
#
_symmetry.space_group_name_H-M   'P 1'
#
loop_
_entity.id
_entity.type
_entity.pdbx_description
1 polymer ?
#
loop_
_entity_poly.entity_id
_entity_poly.type
_entity_poly.pdbx_seq_one_letter_code
_entity_poly.pdbx_strand_id
1 'polypeptide(L)' 'MAMVSEEQIQQWADEAEAGYGVDEMKRRGRGRPGRGSEPMQVVAVRLTADELAAVDAIAEREHITRSEAIRRALAGSAA' A
#
# COMPACT_ATOMS: atom_id res chain seq x y z
N MET A 1 16.45 -23.61 19.96
CA MET A 1 15.05 -23.50 19.53
C MET A 1 14.20 -24.00 20.69
N ALA A 2 13.30 -23.17 21.23
CA ALA A 2 12.38 -23.66 22.25
C ALA A 2 11.45 -24.70 21.61
N MET A 3 11.39 -25.89 22.20
CA MET A 3 10.52 -26.98 21.73
C MET A 3 9.10 -26.67 22.21
N VAL A 4 8.15 -26.65 21.29
CA VAL A 4 6.74 -26.43 21.61
C VAL A 4 6.22 -27.66 22.38
N SER A 5 5.57 -27.45 23.53
CA SER A 5 4.97 -28.53 24.32
C SER A 5 3.59 -28.92 23.78
N GLU A 6 3.15 -30.15 24.07
CA GLU A 6 1.80 -30.61 23.70
C GLU A 6 0.70 -29.75 24.33
N GLU A 7 0.93 -29.26 25.55
CA GLU A 7 0.02 -28.34 26.24
C GLU A 7 -0.13 -27.01 25.50
N GLN A 8 0.97 -26.47 24.94
CA GLN A 8 0.92 -25.28 24.08
C GLN A 8 0.13 -25.51 22.81
N ILE A 9 0.26 -26.71 22.21
CA ILE A 9 -0.48 -27.07 21.00
C ILE A 9 -1.98 -27.17 21.31
N GLN A 10 -2.35 -27.80 22.42
CA GLN A 10 -3.75 -27.92 22.82
C GLN A 10 -4.38 -26.56 23.09
N GLN A 11 -3.67 -25.67 23.79
CA GLN A 11 -4.15 -24.31 24.02
C GLN A 11 -4.45 -23.56 22.73
N TRP A 12 -3.60 -23.66 21.71
CA TRP A 12 -3.83 -23.04 20.41
C TRP A 12 -4.98 -23.69 19.64
N ALA A 13 -5.18 -25.00 19.78
CA ALA A 13 -6.31 -25.70 19.18
C ALA A 13 -7.63 -25.25 19.80
N ASP A 14 -7.71 -25.20 21.13
CA ASP A 14 -8.90 -24.75 21.87
C ASP A 14 -9.24 -23.29 21.53
N GLU A 15 -8.24 -22.42 21.38
CA GLU A 15 -8.40 -21.03 20.97
C GLU A 15 -8.97 -20.90 19.55
N ALA A 16 -8.50 -21.74 18.62
CA ALA A 16 -8.99 -21.77 17.25
C ALA A 16 -10.42 -22.32 17.16
N GLU A 17 -10.75 -23.35 17.95
CA GLU A 17 -12.08 -23.97 18.01
C GLU A 17 -13.12 -23.06 18.69
N ALA A 18 -12.71 -22.28 19.70
CA ALA A 18 -13.55 -21.26 20.33
C ALA A 18 -13.97 -20.15 19.35
N GLY A 19 -13.21 -20.01 18.25
CA GLY A 19 -13.47 -19.06 17.19
C GLY A 19 -12.95 -17.67 17.53
N TYR A 20 -12.13 -17.12 16.64
CA TYR A 20 -11.67 -15.74 16.77
C TYR A 20 -12.81 -14.77 16.46
N GLY A 21 -13.01 -13.78 17.33
CA GLY A 21 -13.92 -12.65 17.11
C GLY A 21 -13.51 -11.84 15.88
N VAL A 22 -13.90 -12.30 14.70
CA VAL A 22 -13.55 -11.72 13.39
C VAL A 22 -13.99 -10.25 13.28
N ASP A 23 -15.06 -9.86 13.96
CA ASP A 23 -15.53 -8.48 14.01
C ASP A 23 -14.59 -7.55 14.82
N GLU A 24 -13.83 -8.09 15.78
CA GLU A 24 -12.80 -7.36 16.50
C GLU A 24 -11.48 -7.31 15.73
N MET A 25 -11.13 -8.37 15.00
CA MET A 25 -9.99 -8.39 14.07
C MET A 25 -10.19 -7.46 12.86
N LYS A 26 -11.44 -7.26 12.42
CA LYS A 26 -11.79 -6.32 11.34
C LYS A 26 -11.71 -4.86 11.77
N ARG A 27 -11.71 -4.56 13.09
CA ARG A 27 -11.27 -3.26 13.62
C ARG A 27 -9.76 -3.13 13.47
N ARG A 28 -9.28 -3.13 12.22
CA ARG A 28 -7.96 -2.60 11.90
C ARG A 28 -8.00 -1.11 12.29
N GLY A 29 -7.46 -0.79 13.45
CA GLY A 29 -7.05 0.58 13.79
C GLY A 29 -6.22 1.15 12.65
N ARG A 30 -6.29 2.48 12.46
CA ARG A 30 -5.63 3.24 11.37
C ARG A 30 -4.32 2.58 10.94
N GLY A 31 -4.37 1.91 9.79
CA GLY A 31 -3.18 1.53 9.06
C GLY A 31 -2.48 2.77 8.50
N ARG A 32 -1.44 2.55 7.70
CA ARG A 32 -0.70 3.60 6.99
C ARG A 32 -1.69 4.66 6.46
N PRO A 33 -1.53 5.95 6.79
CA PRO A 33 -2.40 6.98 6.26
C PRO A 33 -2.56 6.76 4.77
N GLY A 34 -3.81 6.68 4.31
CA GLY A 34 -4.09 6.88 2.89
C GLY A 34 -3.36 8.16 2.47
N ARG A 35 -2.75 8.16 1.28
CA ARG A 35 -2.19 9.40 0.75
C ARG A 35 -3.36 10.35 0.48
N GLY A 36 -3.62 11.25 1.41
CA GLY A 36 -4.74 12.20 1.37
C GLY A 36 -5.83 11.94 2.41
N SER A 37 -6.71 12.92 2.59
CA SER A 37 -7.92 12.80 3.42
C SER A 37 -8.90 11.75 2.88
N GLU A 38 -8.76 11.41 1.60
CA GLU A 38 -9.57 10.43 0.87
C GLU A 38 -8.67 9.41 0.15
N PRO A 39 -9.18 8.21 -0.19
CA PRO A 39 -8.48 7.24 -1.02
C PRO A 39 -8.03 7.86 -2.35
N MET A 40 -6.81 7.55 -2.80
CA MET A 40 -6.35 7.99 -4.13
C MET A 40 -7.18 7.32 -5.23
N GLN A 41 -7.72 8.12 -6.14
CA GLN A 41 -8.37 7.63 -7.36
C GLN A 41 -7.31 7.29 -8.43
N VAL A 42 -7.49 6.16 -9.12
CA VAL A 42 -6.70 5.80 -10.29
C VAL A 42 -7.35 6.41 -11.52
N VAL A 43 -6.61 7.26 -12.24
CA VAL A 43 -7.04 7.87 -13.51
C VAL A 43 -6.17 7.30 -14.63
N ALA A 44 -6.80 6.70 -15.64
CA ALA A 44 -6.10 6.21 -16.83
C ALA A 44 -5.83 7.40 -17.78
N VAL A 45 -4.56 7.63 -18.12
CA VAL A 45 -4.12 8.68 -19.05
C VAL A 45 -3.50 8.02 -20.28
N ARG A 46 -3.82 8.52 -21.47
CA ARG A 46 -3.19 8.09 -22.71
C ARG A 46 -1.96 8.96 -22.95
N LEU A 47 -0.81 8.33 -23.06
CA LEU A 47 0.46 8.97 -23.40
C LEU A 47 0.99 8.29 -24.66
N THR A 48 1.56 9.09 -25.54
CA THR A 48 2.41 8.60 -26.62
C THR A 48 3.67 7.95 -26.05
N ALA A 49 4.38 7.16 -26.87
CA ALA A 49 5.64 6.55 -26.47
C ALA A 49 6.69 7.62 -26.07
N ASP A 50 6.73 8.73 -26.80
CA ASP A 50 7.68 9.82 -26.56
C ASP A 50 7.38 10.55 -25.24
N GLU A 51 6.10 10.82 -24.94
CA GLU A 51 5.69 11.41 -23.67
C GLU A 51 6.04 10.51 -22.49
N LEU A 52 5.81 9.19 -22.61
CA LEU A 52 6.17 8.24 -21.57
C LEU A 52 7.68 8.18 -21.36
N ALA A 53 8.47 8.18 -22.43
CA ALA A 53 9.93 8.21 -22.37
C ALA A 53 10.45 9.49 -21.70
N ALA A 54 9.81 10.63 -21.96
CA ALA A 54 10.15 11.89 -21.31
C ALA A 54 9.91 11.84 -19.79
N VAL A 55 8.80 11.24 -19.35
CA VAL A 55 8.51 11.03 -17.91
C VAL A 55 9.55 10.11 -17.27
N ASP A 56 9.96 9.04 -17.96
CA ASP A 56 10.97 8.11 -17.46
C ASP A 56 12.34 8.77 -17.33
N ALA A 57 12.76 9.57 -18.31
CA ALA A 57 14.01 10.32 -18.24
C ALA A 57 14.04 11.31 -17.06
N ILE A 58 12.89 11.94 -16.73
CA ILE A 58 12.76 12.79 -15.54
C ILE A 58 12.91 11.96 -14.27
N ALA A 59 12.22 10.82 -14.20
CA ALA A 59 12.24 9.93 -13.06
C ALA A 59 13.66 9.40 -12.78
N GLU A 60 14.40 9.02 -13.81
CA GLU A 60 15.80 8.58 -13.72
C GLU A 60 16.73 9.69 -13.25
N ARG A 61 16.67 10.87 -13.90
CA ARG A 61 17.52 12.02 -13.56
C ARG A 61 17.34 12.47 -12.11
N GLU A 62 16.12 12.44 -11.61
CA GLU A 62 15.78 12.91 -10.26
C GLU A 62 15.76 11.79 -9.22
N HIS A 63 16.05 10.55 -9.61
CA HIS A 63 16.00 9.36 -8.75
C HIS A 63 14.65 9.20 -8.01
N ILE A 64 13.55 9.48 -8.70
CA ILE A 64 12.19 9.36 -8.18
C ILE A 64 11.39 8.33 -8.97
N THR A 65 10.25 7.89 -8.42
CA THR A 65 9.36 7.01 -9.18
C THR A 65 8.67 7.77 -10.31
N ARG A 66 8.33 7.07 -11.40
CA ARG A 66 7.47 7.60 -12.48
C ARG A 66 6.21 8.29 -11.95
N SER A 67 5.52 7.68 -10.99
CA SER A 67 4.30 8.25 -10.39
C SER A 67 4.55 9.59 -9.67
N GLU A 68 5.75 9.78 -9.15
CA GLU A 68 6.15 11.01 -8.48
C GLU A 68 6.50 12.11 -9.48
N ALA A 69 7.21 11.76 -10.56
CA ALA A 69 7.47 12.68 -11.67
C ALA A 69 6.16 13.23 -12.26
N ILE A 70 5.16 12.37 -12.48
CA ILE A 70 3.83 12.77 -12.96
C ILE A 70 3.15 13.73 -11.97
N ARG A 71 3.16 13.43 -10.67
CA ARG A 71 2.56 14.31 -9.65
C ARG A 71 3.22 15.69 -9.59
N ARG A 72 4.55 15.77 -9.72
CA ARG A 72 5.27 17.05 -9.76
C ARG A 72 4.90 17.88 -10.98
N ALA A 73 4.78 17.25 -12.15
CA ALA A 73 4.34 17.92 -13.38
C ALA A 73 2.91 18.48 -13.24
N LEU A 74 2.01 17.74 -12.59
CA LEU A 74 0.65 18.21 -12.29
C LEU A 74 0.66 19.40 -11.30
N ALA A 75 1.47 19.34 -10.24
CA ALA A 75 1.58 20.42 -9.27
C ALA A 75 2.15 21.72 -9.88
N GLY A 76 3.05 21.61 -10.86
CA GLY A 76 3.61 22.78 -11.56
C GLY A 76 2.73 23.35 -12.68
N SER A 77 1.72 22.60 -13.15
CA SER A 77 0.78 23.05 -14.20
C SER A 77 -0.54 23.59 -13.64
N ALA A 78 -0.91 23.21 -12.42
CA ALA A 78 -2.03 23.80 -11.70
C ALA A 78 -1.62 25.16 -11.09
N ALA A 79 -1.57 26.20 -11.92
CA ALA A 79 -1.46 27.61 -11.52
C ALA A 79 -2.76 28.36 -11.85
#